data_AF-A0A8T2NNF5-F1
#
_entry.id   AF-A0A8T2NNF5-F1
#
_cell.length_a   1.000
_cell.length_b   1.000
_cell.length_c   1.000
_cell.angle_alpha   90.00
_cell.angle_beta   90.00
_cell.angle_gamma   90.00
#
_symmetry.space_group_name_H-M   'P 1'
#
loop_
_entity.id
_entity.type
_entity.pdbx_description
1 polymer ?
#
loop_
_entity_poly.entity_id
_entity_poly.type
_entity_poly.pdbx_seq_one_letter_code
_entity_poly.pdbx_strand_id
1 'polypeptide(L)'
;MSPSSKDDFTEFEKLLKEKISPFEKSVHYSSFLESLFRDLCISLEVEDLKKINNSLTVLLSEKQKQEKQNKAKKKKKGVLPGGGLKAKMKDDLADYGEFDGGYVQDFEDFM
;
A
#
# COMPACT_ATOMS: atom_id res chain seq x y z
N MET A 1 -3.82 10.18 33.73
CA MET A 1 -2.59 10.86 33.29
C MET A 1 -3.01 12.22 32.76
N SER A 2 -2.31 13.29 33.14
CA SER A 2 -2.53 14.64 32.62
C SER A 2 -1.24 15.08 31.93
N PRO A 3 -1.03 14.69 30.65
CA PRO A 3 0.22 14.95 29.97
C PRO A 3 0.43 16.46 29.77
N SER A 4 1.66 16.92 29.99
CA SER A 4 2.02 18.33 29.95
C SER A 4 3.30 18.60 29.14
N SER A 5 4.22 17.64 29.12
CA SER A 5 5.44 17.66 28.32
C SER A 5 5.29 16.83 27.04
N LYS A 6 6.16 17.05 26.05
CA LYS A 6 6.22 16.23 24.83
C LYS A 6 6.46 14.74 25.15
N ASP A 7 7.30 14.46 26.15
CA ASP A 7 7.60 13.10 26.57
C ASP A 7 6.37 12.47 27.25
N ASP A 8 5.62 13.24 28.04
CA ASP A 8 4.36 12.76 28.65
C ASP A 8 3.34 12.37 27.57
N PHE A 9 3.24 13.16 26.50
CA PHE A 9 2.36 12.85 25.36
C PHE A 9 2.83 11.62 24.59
N THR A 10 4.14 11.39 24.50
CA THR A 10 4.70 10.18 23.88
C THR A 10 4.36 8.93 24.69
N GLU A 11 4.46 9.01 26.02
CA GLU A 11 4.04 7.91 26.90
C GLU A 11 2.51 7.72 26.86
N PHE A 12 1.75 8.81 26.85
CA PHE A 12 0.29 8.74 26.74
C PHE A 12 -0.17 8.09 25.43
N GLU A 13 0.47 8.43 24.30
CA GLU A 13 0.23 7.79 23.01
C GLU A 13 0.47 6.27 23.10
N LYS A 14 1.58 5.85 23.72
CA LYS A 14 1.90 4.44 23.91
C LYS A 14 0.82 3.71 24.71
N LEU A 15 0.36 4.28 25.81
CA LEU A 15 -0.69 3.70 26.65
C LEU A 15 -2.03 3.58 25.90
N LEU A 16 -2.40 4.60 25.12
CA LEU A 16 -3.60 4.55 24.28
C LEU A 16 -3.50 3.43 23.24
N LYS A 17 -2.36 3.31 22.57
CA LYS A 17 -2.12 2.23 21.60
C LYS A 17 -2.23 0.86 22.25
N GLU A 18 -1.56 0.63 23.38
CA GLU A 18 -1.63 -0.64 24.12
C GLU A 18 -3.05 -0.97 24.57
N LYS A 19 -3.86 0.05 24.88
CA LYS A 19 -5.25 -0.14 25.27
C LYS A 19 -6.16 -0.49 24.09
N ILE A 20 -5.91 0.09 22.91
CA ILE A 20 -6.80 -0.01 21.75
C ILE A 20 -6.45 -1.22 20.86
N SER A 21 -5.17 -1.49 20.63
CA SER A 21 -4.70 -2.55 19.73
C SER A 21 -5.24 -3.97 20.00
N PRO A 22 -5.52 -4.40 21.24
CA PRO A 22 -6.12 -5.71 21.49
C PRO A 22 -7.46 -5.94 20.78
N PHE A 23 -8.17 -4.86 20.40
CA PHE A 23 -9.48 -4.92 19.78
C PHE A 23 -9.45 -4.90 18.25
N GLU A 24 -8.27 -4.88 17.62
CA GLU A 24 -8.10 -4.76 16.14
C GLU A 24 -8.84 -5.82 15.32
N LYS A 25 -9.13 -6.99 15.89
CA LYS A 25 -9.86 -8.08 15.22
C LYS A 25 -11.38 -7.97 15.33
N SER A 26 -11.88 -7.04 16.13
CA SER A 26 -13.32 -6.83 16.31
C SER A 26 -13.93 -6.27 15.03
N VAL A 27 -15.11 -6.79 14.65
CA VAL A 27 -15.88 -6.25 13.52
C VAL A 27 -16.30 -4.79 13.74
N HIS A 28 -16.35 -4.34 14.98
CA HIS A 28 -16.70 -2.96 15.34
C HIS A 28 -15.49 -2.01 15.33
N TYR A 29 -14.26 -2.53 15.19
CA TYR A 29 -13.03 -1.75 15.37
C TYR A 29 -12.92 -0.58 14.39
N SER A 30 -13.29 -0.80 13.12
CA SER A 30 -13.22 0.24 12.09
C SER A 30 -14.15 1.42 12.41
N SER A 31 -15.41 1.15 12.75
CA SER A 31 -16.39 2.19 13.07
C SER A 31 -16.07 2.91 14.38
N PHE A 32 -15.53 2.17 15.36
CA PHE A 32 -15.00 2.75 16.60
C PHE A 32 -13.87 3.74 16.33
N LEU A 33 -12.86 3.36 15.53
CA LEU A 33 -11.74 4.25 15.21
C LEU A 33 -12.21 5.48 14.43
N GLU A 34 -13.11 5.31 13.46
CA GLU A 34 -13.67 6.42 12.67
C GLU A 34 -14.31 7.49 13.58
N SER A 35 -15.17 7.05 14.50
CA SER A 35 -15.86 7.95 15.44
C SER A 35 -14.86 8.59 16.41
N LEU A 36 -13.97 7.79 17.00
CA LEU A 36 -12.96 8.26 17.94
C LEU A 36 -12.05 9.34 17.33
N PHE A 37 -11.50 9.10 16.14
CA PHE A 37 -10.61 10.06 15.50
C PHE A 37 -11.34 11.35 15.10
N ARG A 38 -12.60 11.25 14.64
CA ARG A 38 -13.41 12.43 14.35
C ARG A 38 -13.60 13.29 15.60
N ASP A 39 -13.97 12.68 16.72
CA ASP A 39 -14.19 13.40 17.97
C ASP A 39 -12.89 14.00 18.53
N LEU A 40 -11.77 13.29 18.44
CA LEU A 40 -10.46 13.79 18.86
C LEU A 40 -9.95 14.96 17.99
N CYS A 41 -10.36 15.02 16.73
CA CYS A 41 -9.89 16.03 15.78
C CYS A 41 -10.84 17.23 15.63
N ILE A 42 -12.03 17.21 16.24
CA ILE A 42 -13.08 18.20 15.98
C ILE A 42 -12.68 19.64 16.35
N SER A 43 -11.80 19.81 17.34
CA SER A 43 -11.32 21.12 17.80
C SER A 43 -10.02 21.58 17.13
N LEU A 44 -9.45 20.79 16.21
CA LEU A 44 -8.20 21.13 15.55
C LEU A 44 -8.41 22.19 14.46
N GLU A 45 -7.40 23.02 14.27
CA GLU A 45 -7.36 23.94 13.14
C GLU A 45 -7.19 23.18 11.82
N VAL A 46 -7.61 23.83 10.73
CA VAL A 46 -7.61 23.22 9.39
C VAL A 46 -6.22 22.73 8.97
N GLU A 47 -5.16 23.44 9.33
CA GLU A 47 -3.79 23.04 8.98
C GLU A 47 -3.35 21.77 9.69
N ASP A 48 -3.66 21.63 10.98
CA ASP A 48 -3.31 20.45 11.76
C ASP A 48 -4.16 19.25 11.36
N LEU A 49 -5.44 19.46 11.07
CA LEU A 49 -6.30 18.41 10.51
C LEU A 49 -5.77 17.92 9.15
N LYS A 50 -5.29 18.83 8.28
CA LYS A 50 -4.66 18.46 7.01
C LYS A 50 -3.41 17.61 7.22
N LYS A 51 -2.57 17.91 8.21
CA LYS A 51 -1.38 17.11 8.53
C LYS A 51 -1.77 15.67 8.90
N ILE A 52 -2.75 15.51 9.80
CA ILE A 52 -3.25 14.19 10.22
C ILE A 52 -3.85 13.43 9.03
N ASN A 53 -4.69 14.08 8.22
CA ASN A 53 -5.31 13.47 7.04
C ASN A 53 -4.27 13.00 6.02
N ASN A 54 -3.21 13.78 5.80
CA ASN A 54 -2.12 13.39 4.91
C ASN A 54 -1.39 12.15 5.42
N SER A 55 -1.12 12.05 6.72
CA SER A 55 -0.52 10.84 7.31
C SER A 55 -1.37 9.59 7.06
N LEU A 56 -2.69 9.67 7.18
CA LEU A 56 -3.60 8.56 6.89
C LEU A 56 -3.65 8.22 5.39
N THR A 57 -3.63 9.23 4.52
CA THR A 57 -3.63 9.03 3.05
C THR A 57 -2.35 8.34 2.57
N VAL A 58 -1.21 8.69 3.16
CA VAL A 58 0.07 8.03 2.89
C VAL A 58 0.00 6.55 3.33
N LEU A 59 -0.46 6.29 4.55
CA LEU A 59 -0.61 4.92 5.06
C LEU A 59 -1.54 4.06 4.19
N LEU A 60 -2.66 4.63 3.72
CA LEU A 60 -3.58 3.97 2.79
C LEU A 60 -2.86 3.55 1.50
N SER A 61 -2.10 4.47 0.91
CA SER A 61 -1.33 4.23 -0.31
C SER A 61 -0.29 3.12 -0.12
N GLU A 62 0.39 3.11 1.03
CA GLU A 62 1.35 2.05 1.40
C GLU A 62 0.69 0.68 1.51
N LYS A 63 -0.46 0.59 2.19
CA LYS A 63 -1.25 -0.65 2.32
C LYS A 63 -1.69 -1.17 0.95
N GLN A 64 -2.24 -0.32 0.09
CA GLN A 64 -2.66 -0.70 -1.26
C GLN A 64 -1.49 -1.21 -2.12
N LYS A 65 -0.31 -0.60 -2.00
CA LYS A 65 0.92 -1.06 -2.69
C LYS A 65 1.36 -2.44 -2.20
N GLN A 66 1.33 -2.68 -0.89
CA GLN A 66 1.66 -3.99 -0.30
C GLN A 66 0.69 -5.09 -0.79
N GLU A 67 -0.60 -4.80 -0.87
CA GLU A 67 -1.59 -5.75 -1.39
C GLU A 67 -1.33 -6.12 -2.86
N LYS A 68 -1.01 -5.14 -3.71
CA LYS A 68 -0.66 -5.37 -5.12
C LYS A 68 0.62 -6.20 -5.25
N GLN A 69 1.67 -5.93 -4.46
CA GLN A 69 2.92 -6.70 -4.48
C GLN A 69 2.72 -8.14 -4.00
N ASN A 70 1.89 -8.37 -2.98
CA ASN A 70 1.58 -9.70 -2.48
C ASN A 70 0.83 -10.55 -3.52
N LYS A 71 -0.02 -9.93 -4.35
CA LYS A 71 -0.67 -10.60 -5.49
C LYS A 71 0.32 -10.93 -6.62
N ALA A 72 1.29 -10.06 -6.90
CA ALA A 72 2.31 -10.28 -7.94
C ALA A 72 3.32 -11.39 -7.57
N LYS A 73 3.74 -11.51 -6.30
CA LYS A 73 4.64 -12.58 -5.83
C LYS A 73 4.03 -13.98 -5.96
N LYS A 74 2.70 -14.12 -5.81
CA LYS A 74 2.00 -15.40 -6.02
C LYS A 74 2.02 -15.86 -7.49
N LYS A 75 2.12 -14.94 -8.47
CA LYS A 75 2.19 -15.29 -9.90
C LYS A 75 3.57 -15.77 -10.37
N LYS A 76 4.66 -15.49 -9.64
CA LYS A 76 6.04 -15.89 -10.03
C LYS A 76 6.49 -17.26 -9.52
N LYS A 77 5.69 -17.96 -8.70
CA LYS A 77 6.06 -19.29 -8.13
C LYS A 77 5.69 -20.48 -9.04
N GLY A 78 5.29 -20.24 -10.29
CA GLY A 78 4.82 -21.28 -11.23
C GLY A 78 5.78 -21.64 -12.38
N VAL A 79 6.97 -21.02 -12.49
CA VAL A 79 7.96 -21.38 -13.51
C VAL A 79 9.17 -22.02 -12.82
N LEU A 80 9.23 -23.34 -12.85
CA LEU A 80 10.37 -24.16 -12.42
C LEU A 80 11.55 -23.93 -13.40
N PRO A 81 12.75 -23.53 -12.95
CA PRO A 81 13.96 -23.61 -13.75
C PRO A 81 14.63 -24.96 -13.47
N GLY A 82 14.32 -25.98 -14.27
CA GLY A 82 14.91 -27.30 -14.06
C GLY A 82 14.50 -28.31 -15.12
N GLY A 83 15.22 -28.31 -16.24
CA GLY A 83 15.05 -29.30 -17.30
C GLY A 83 16.09 -29.10 -18.41
N GLY A 84 17.37 -29.19 -18.08
CA GLY A 84 18.42 -29.22 -19.09
C GLY A 84 18.53 -30.60 -19.72
N LEU A 85 18.39 -30.71 -21.05
CA LEU A 85 19.07 -31.72 -21.87
C LEU A 85 19.09 -31.26 -23.34
N LYS A 86 20.30 -31.15 -23.88
CA LYS A 86 20.63 -30.74 -25.25
C LYS A 86 20.16 -31.78 -26.29
N ALA A 87 19.66 -31.33 -27.44
CA ALA A 87 19.87 -32.01 -28.73
C ALA A 87 19.70 -31.01 -29.90
N LYS A 88 20.45 -31.27 -30.96
CA LYS A 88 20.84 -30.37 -32.06
C LYS A 88 19.78 -30.20 -33.16
N MET A 89 19.92 -29.06 -33.85
CA MET A 89 20.00 -28.85 -35.31
C MET A 89 18.77 -28.41 -36.13
N LYS A 90 19.06 -27.39 -36.95
CA LYS A 90 18.45 -26.90 -38.20
C LYS A 90 17.25 -25.95 -37.98
N ASP A 91 17.48 -24.65 -38.07
CA ASP A 91 17.52 -23.86 -39.31
C ASP A 91 16.12 -23.74 -39.90
N ASP A 92 15.44 -22.64 -39.58
CA ASP A 92 14.49 -21.99 -40.48
C ASP A 92 14.48 -20.49 -40.15
N LEU A 93 15.41 -19.82 -40.80
CA LEU A 93 15.38 -18.40 -41.10
C LEU A 93 14.21 -18.12 -42.03
N ALA A 94 13.08 -17.65 -41.50
CA ALA A 94 12.20 -16.72 -42.22
C ALA A 94 11.01 -16.28 -41.34
N ASP A 95 10.86 -14.97 -41.27
CA ASP A 95 9.58 -14.27 -41.41
C ASP A 95 9.03 -13.57 -40.15
N TYR A 96 8.71 -12.29 -40.37
CA TYR A 96 8.11 -11.29 -39.46
C TYR A 96 8.98 -10.82 -38.28
N GLY A 97 9.74 -9.74 -38.40
CA GLY A 97 9.34 -8.48 -39.02
C GLY A 97 9.67 -7.37 -38.04
N GLU A 98 10.94 -7.02 -38.00
CA GLU A 98 11.47 -5.81 -37.39
C GLU A 98 10.78 -4.60 -38.02
N PHE A 99 9.88 -3.94 -37.29
CA PHE A 99 9.43 -2.59 -37.61
C PHE A 99 9.63 -1.68 -36.39
N ASP A 100 10.72 -0.93 -36.50
CA ASP A 100 11.04 0.29 -35.76
C ASP A 100 9.91 1.32 -35.94
N GLY A 101 9.41 1.86 -34.82
CA GLY A 101 8.29 2.80 -34.82
C GLY A 101 8.09 3.43 -33.46
N GLY A 102 8.96 4.39 -33.13
CA GLY A 102 8.75 5.30 -32.01
C GLY A 102 7.50 6.18 -32.17
N TYR A 103 7.26 7.00 -31.13
CA TYR A 103 6.12 7.92 -30.87
C TYR A 103 4.91 7.23 -30.21
N VAL A 104 4.72 7.34 -28.88
CA VAL A 104 4.19 8.51 -28.12
C VAL A 104 2.79 8.91 -28.60
N GLN A 105 1.88 9.07 -27.62
CA GLN A 105 0.44 9.42 -27.74
C GLN A 105 -0.40 8.24 -28.23
N ASP A 106 -1.27 7.65 -27.40
CA ASP A 106 -2.48 8.33 -26.95
C ASP A 106 -2.79 8.18 -25.46
N PHE A 107 -2.83 9.35 -24.81
CA PHE A 107 -3.26 9.63 -23.46
C PHE A 107 -4.79 9.85 -23.39
N GLU A 108 -5.61 9.09 -24.14
CA GLU A 108 -7.05 9.38 -24.31
C GLU A 108 -7.97 8.14 -24.28
N ASP A 109 -7.72 7.11 -23.47
CA ASP A 109 -8.67 5.97 -23.39
C ASP A 109 -8.89 5.36 -22.00
N PHE A 110 -9.14 6.20 -20.99
CA PHE A 110 -10.02 5.79 -19.90
C PHE A 110 -10.65 7.02 -19.23
N MET A 111 -11.82 7.41 -19.74
CA MET A 111 -12.76 8.33 -19.08
C MET A 111 -13.16 7.82 -17.69
#